data_AF-A0A8J4KIF0-F1
#
_entry.id   AF-A0A8J4KIF0-F1
#
_cell.length_a   1.000
_cell.length_b   1.000
_cell.length_c   1.000
_cell.angle_alpha   90.00
_cell.angle_beta   90.00
_cell.angle_gamma   90.00
#
_symmetry.space_group_name_H-M   'P 1'
#
loop_
_entity.id
_entity.type
_entity.pdbx_description
1 polymer ?
#
loop_
_entity_poly.entity_id
_entity_poly.type
_entity_poly.pdbx_seq_one_letter_code
_entity_poly.pdbx_strand_id
1 'polypeptide(L)'
;GTMNVFDRSINFDALFKFSHISASTQEHLKRVYASFALCMFVAAAGAYINVVTHLFQFSFLTGLGALGLMIWLTATPHSRETEQKRLGMLAGFAFLTGRPRSPPLLSPSIIPTAFLGTATIFACFSLSALYARRRSFLYLGGFLLSGLTLMLLSSVVNAFMRSTWLFTANLYLGLMIMCGFVLFDTQLIIEKAESGDKDYIWHCVDLFLDFVNIFRELLMILGMTE
;
A
#
# COMPACT_ATOMS: atom_id res chain seq x y z
N GLY A 1 25.71 -17.14 -41.14
CA GLY A 1 24.82 -16.00 -40.90
C GLY A 1 24.77 -15.76 -39.41
N THR A 2 25.36 -14.66 -38.94
CA THR A 2 25.34 -14.25 -37.53
C THR A 2 23.94 -13.72 -37.20
N MET A 3 23.15 -14.46 -36.42
CA MET A 3 21.89 -13.95 -35.89
C MET A 3 22.21 -12.81 -34.90
N ASN A 4 21.87 -11.58 -35.26
CA ASN A 4 21.94 -10.43 -34.37
C ASN A 4 20.98 -10.64 -33.20
N VAL A 5 21.53 -10.95 -32.02
CA VAL A 5 20.78 -11.09 -30.76
C VAL A 5 20.02 -9.80 -30.40
N PHE A 6 20.44 -8.66 -30.95
CA PHE A 6 19.87 -7.34 -30.69
C PHE A 6 18.66 -6.97 -31.57
N ASP A 7 18.27 -7.81 -32.54
CA ASP A 7 17.10 -7.57 -33.40
C ASP A 7 15.79 -8.14 -32.82
N ARG A 8 15.80 -8.55 -31.54
CA ARG A 8 14.60 -9.07 -30.88
C ARG A 8 13.69 -7.90 -30.52
N SER A 9 12.76 -7.56 -31.41
CA SER A 9 11.69 -6.62 -31.10
C SER A 9 10.95 -7.13 -29.86
N ILE A 10 11.08 -6.40 -28.75
CA ILE A 10 10.39 -6.73 -27.52
C ILE A 10 8.91 -6.49 -27.81
N ASN A 11 8.14 -7.57 -27.87
CA ASN A 11 6.70 -7.46 -28.04
C ASN A 11 6.10 -7.00 -26.71
N PHE A 12 5.93 -5.67 -26.56
CA PHE A 12 5.34 -5.07 -25.37
C PHE A 12 3.91 -5.56 -25.12
N ASP A 13 3.17 -5.93 -26.16
CA ASP A 13 1.82 -6.51 -26.00
C ASP A 13 1.87 -7.89 -25.35
N ALA A 14 2.97 -8.64 -25.54
CA ALA A 14 3.17 -9.92 -24.87
C ALA A 14 3.56 -9.76 -23.40
N LEU A 15 4.24 -8.65 -23.05
CA LEU A 15 4.52 -8.31 -21.65
C LEU A 15 3.18 -8.05 -20.93
N PHE A 16 2.34 -7.16 -21.44
CA PHE A 16 1.07 -6.83 -20.77
C PHE A 16 -0.04 -7.88 -20.92
N LYS A 17 0.28 -9.09 -21.40
CA LYS A 17 -0.68 -10.17 -21.61
C LYS A 17 -0.77 -11.08 -20.38
N PHE A 18 -1.65 -10.73 -19.43
CA PHE A 18 -1.96 -11.56 -18.27
C PHE A 18 -2.88 -12.73 -18.63
N SER A 19 -2.44 -13.63 -19.51
CA SER A 19 -3.26 -14.73 -20.07
C SER A 19 -3.76 -15.73 -19.03
N HIS A 20 -3.13 -15.76 -17.85
CA HIS A 20 -3.53 -16.60 -16.72
C HIS A 20 -4.60 -15.96 -15.83
N ILE A 21 -4.95 -14.68 -16.07
CA ILE A 21 -5.98 -13.92 -15.35
C ILE A 21 -7.16 -13.72 -16.29
N SER A 22 -8.38 -13.98 -15.82
CA SER A 22 -9.58 -13.80 -16.65
C SER A 22 -9.78 -12.32 -17.01
N ALA A 23 -10.40 -12.06 -18.17
CA ALA A 23 -10.69 -10.69 -18.62
C ALA A 23 -11.54 -9.91 -17.61
N SER A 24 -12.46 -10.59 -16.90
CA SER A 24 -13.24 -9.96 -15.85
C SER A 24 -12.40 -9.53 -14.65
N THR A 25 -11.41 -10.34 -14.25
CA THR A 25 -10.50 -9.99 -13.15
C THR A 25 -9.55 -8.87 -13.56
N GLN A 26 -9.13 -8.81 -14.82
CA GLN A 26 -8.34 -7.68 -15.34
C GLN A 26 -9.13 -6.36 -15.23
N GLU A 27 -10.41 -6.35 -15.60
CA GLU A 27 -11.26 -5.17 -15.46
C GLU A 27 -11.48 -4.77 -14.00
N HIS A 28 -11.63 -5.76 -13.12
CA HIS A 28 -11.68 -5.54 -11.68
C HIS A 28 -10.40 -4.88 -11.15
N LEU A 29 -9.23 -5.42 -11.50
CA LEU A 29 -7.93 -4.89 -11.12
C LEU A 29 -7.74 -3.45 -11.60
N LYS A 30 -8.16 -3.11 -12.83
CA LYS A 30 -8.12 -1.71 -13.31
C LYS A 30 -8.89 -0.77 -12.37
N ARG A 31 -10.08 -1.15 -11.89
CA ARG A 31 -10.86 -0.34 -10.95
C ARG A 31 -10.20 -0.23 -9.58
N VAL A 32 -9.58 -1.32 -9.10
CA VAL A 32 -8.78 -1.32 -7.87
C VAL A 32 -7.62 -0.34 -7.98
N TYR A 33 -6.76 -0.48 -8.99
CA TYR A 33 -5.57 0.38 -9.16
C TYR A 33 -5.93 1.84 -9.49
N ALA A 34 -7.02 2.09 -10.24
CA ALA A 34 -7.50 3.45 -10.49
C ALA A 34 -7.96 4.13 -9.20
N SER A 35 -8.70 3.41 -8.35
CA SER A 35 -9.16 3.92 -7.05
C SER A 35 -7.99 4.12 -6.09
N PHE A 36 -7.01 3.21 -6.13
CA PHE A 36 -5.78 3.30 -5.37
C PHE A 36 -4.97 4.53 -5.77
N ALA A 37 -4.77 4.77 -7.08
CA ALA A 37 -4.09 5.96 -7.58
C ALA A 37 -4.80 7.25 -7.13
N LEU A 38 -6.14 7.28 -7.17
CA LEU A 38 -6.92 8.40 -6.64
C LEU A 38 -6.67 8.59 -5.13
N CYS A 39 -6.68 7.51 -4.34
CA CYS A 39 -6.36 7.57 -2.91
C CYS A 39 -4.97 8.17 -2.68
N MET A 40 -3.99 7.82 -3.53
CA MET A 40 -2.65 8.37 -3.42
C MET A 40 -2.61 9.87 -3.66
N PHE A 41 -3.31 10.37 -4.68
CA PHE A 41 -3.45 11.81 -4.91
C PHE A 41 -4.14 12.52 -3.75
N VAL A 42 -5.23 11.94 -3.24
CA VAL A 42 -6.00 12.51 -2.12
C VAL A 42 -5.17 12.52 -0.83
N ALA A 43 -4.42 11.45 -0.55
CA ALA A 43 -3.51 11.39 0.59
C ALA A 43 -2.37 12.41 0.47
N ALA A 44 -1.79 12.58 -0.72
CA ALA A 44 -0.77 13.60 -0.98
C ALA A 44 -1.33 15.02 -0.78
N ALA A 45 -2.55 15.29 -1.25
CA ALA A 45 -3.23 16.56 -1.02
C ALA A 45 -3.49 16.80 0.48
N GLY A 46 -3.93 15.78 1.22
CA GLY A 46 -4.11 15.83 2.67
C GLY A 46 -2.81 16.10 3.41
N ALA A 47 -1.71 15.47 2.99
CA ALA A 47 -0.38 15.71 3.53
C ALA A 47 0.05 17.18 3.32
N TYR A 48 -0.09 17.70 2.10
CA TYR A 48 0.27 19.07 1.75
C TYR A 48 -0.55 20.10 2.54
N ILE A 49 -1.88 19.95 2.54
CA ILE A 49 -2.77 20.85 3.29
C ILE A 49 -2.39 20.87 4.76
N ASN A 50 -2.10 19.71 5.34
CA ASN A 50 -1.67 19.64 6.73
C ASN A 50 -0.36 20.39 7.01
N VAL A 51 0.62 20.31 6.12
CA VAL A 51 1.89 21.03 6.27
C VAL A 51 1.66 22.55 6.29
N VAL A 52 0.76 23.06 5.46
CA VAL A 52 0.49 24.50 5.33
C VAL A 52 -0.43 25.03 6.43
N THR A 53 -1.48 24.30 6.77
CA THR A 53 -2.56 24.78 7.64
C THR A 53 -2.44 24.31 9.09
N HIS A 54 -1.55 23.35 9.36
CA HIS A 54 -1.49 22.62 10.63
C HIS A 54 -2.83 22.00 11.06
N LEU A 55 -3.73 21.73 10.11
CA LEU A 55 -5.11 21.29 10.34
C LEU A 55 -5.19 19.96 11.10
N PHE A 56 -4.18 19.09 11.00
CA PHE A 56 -4.09 17.84 11.77
C PHE A 56 -3.25 17.95 13.04
N GLN A 57 -3.20 19.13 13.69
CA GLN A 57 -2.56 19.34 15.00
C GLN A 57 -3.02 18.30 16.03
N PHE A 58 -4.31 17.96 16.04
CA PHE A 58 -4.86 16.91 16.89
C PHE A 58 -4.68 15.52 16.28
N SER A 59 -3.49 14.97 16.46
CA SER A 59 -3.09 13.65 15.93
C SER A 59 -4.01 12.51 16.35
N PHE A 60 -4.70 12.65 17.49
CA PHE A 60 -5.67 11.66 17.97
C PHE A 60 -7.02 11.77 17.25
N LEU A 61 -7.56 12.99 17.07
CA LEU A 61 -8.85 13.19 16.40
C LEU A 61 -8.82 12.74 14.94
N THR A 62 -7.71 12.99 14.25
CA THR A 62 -7.55 12.57 12.84
C THR A 62 -7.44 11.06 12.71
N GLY A 63 -6.77 10.40 13.67
CA GLY A 63 -6.76 8.95 13.79
C GLY A 63 -8.15 8.37 14.04
N LEU A 64 -8.93 8.96 14.96
CA LEU A 64 -10.31 8.55 15.21
C LEU A 64 -11.22 8.78 14.00
N GLY A 65 -11.04 9.89 13.28
CA GLY A 65 -11.77 10.17 12.04
C GLY A 65 -11.49 9.12 10.96
N ALA A 66 -10.21 8.76 10.76
CA ALA A 66 -9.81 7.73 9.82
C ALA A 66 -10.40 6.35 10.20
N LEU A 67 -10.32 5.98 11.49
CA LEU A 67 -10.93 4.76 12.00
C LEU A 67 -12.46 4.76 11.84
N GLY A 68 -13.12 5.87 12.15
CA GLY A 68 -14.56 6.04 11.99
C GLY A 68 -15.00 5.87 10.54
N LEU A 69 -14.28 6.45 9.58
CA LEU A 69 -14.53 6.25 8.16
C LEU A 69 -14.33 4.81 7.71
N MET A 70 -13.33 4.11 8.26
CA MET A 70 -13.13 2.68 7.98
C MET A 70 -14.25 1.80 8.54
N ILE A 71 -14.64 2.02 9.79
CA ILE A 71 -15.78 1.31 10.40
C ILE A 71 -17.05 1.58 9.57
N TRP A 72 -17.27 2.82 9.15
CA TRP A 72 -18.43 3.17 8.34
C TRP A 72 -18.39 2.52 6.94
N LEU A 73 -17.21 2.44 6.33
CA LEU A 73 -17.00 1.74 5.07
C LEU A 73 -17.35 0.25 5.20
N THR A 74 -16.90 -0.41 6.27
CA THR A 74 -17.23 -1.82 6.54
C THR A 74 -18.72 -2.05 6.82
N ALA A 75 -19.37 -1.11 7.50
CA ALA A 75 -20.79 -1.20 7.82
C ALA A 75 -21.69 -0.93 6.60
N THR A 76 -21.16 -0.35 5.52
CA THR A 76 -21.91 -0.01 4.32
C THR A 76 -21.86 -1.18 3.33
N PRO A 77 -22.99 -1.85 3.01
CA PRO A 77 -23.01 -3.01 2.13
C PRO A 77 -22.45 -2.70 0.73
N HIS A 78 -21.86 -3.72 0.09
CA HIS A 78 -21.39 -3.61 -1.29
C HIS A 78 -22.58 -3.65 -2.26
N SER A 79 -22.91 -2.51 -2.86
CA SER A 79 -24.00 -2.33 -3.82
C SER A 79 -23.65 -1.19 -4.79
N ARG A 80 -24.23 -1.22 -6.00
CA ARG A 80 -24.10 -0.13 -6.98
C ARG A 80 -24.62 1.21 -6.43
N GLU A 81 -25.65 1.20 -5.60
CA GLU A 81 -26.23 2.42 -5.02
C GLU A 81 -25.34 3.03 -3.93
N THR A 82 -24.58 2.19 -3.21
CA THR A 82 -23.69 2.62 -2.13
C THR A 82 -22.27 2.92 -2.61
N GLU A 83 -21.93 2.58 -3.85
CA GLU A 83 -20.59 2.70 -4.44
C GLU A 83 -20.00 4.11 -4.28
N GLN A 84 -20.75 5.16 -4.65
CA GLN A 84 -20.29 6.54 -4.54
C GLN A 84 -20.05 6.97 -3.08
N LYS A 85 -20.93 6.54 -2.16
CA LYS A 85 -20.77 6.83 -0.72
C LYS A 85 -19.50 6.17 -0.18
N ARG A 86 -19.26 4.91 -0.56
CA ARG A 86 -18.08 4.14 -0.17
C ARG A 86 -16.79 4.74 -0.73
N LEU A 87 -16.80 5.20 -1.99
CA LEU A 87 -15.67 5.94 -2.57
C LEU A 87 -15.41 7.27 -1.83
N GLY A 88 -16.45 7.99 -1.45
CA GLY A 88 -16.32 9.20 -0.63
C GLY A 88 -15.70 8.92 0.75
N MET A 89 -16.13 7.84 1.40
CA MET A 89 -15.54 7.38 2.68
C MET A 89 -14.07 6.99 2.51
N LEU A 90 -13.74 6.25 1.45
CA LEU A 90 -12.37 5.88 1.11
C LEU A 90 -11.49 7.10 0.85
N ALA A 91 -11.97 8.08 0.08
CA ALA A 91 -11.25 9.33 -0.17
C ALA A 91 -11.03 10.12 1.12
N GLY A 92 -12.06 10.24 1.98
CA GLY A 92 -11.92 10.87 3.29
C GLY A 92 -10.89 10.14 4.17
N PHE A 93 -10.90 8.81 4.16
CA PHE A 93 -9.91 8.01 4.87
C PHE A 93 -8.49 8.26 4.34
N ALA A 94 -8.31 8.25 3.02
CA ALA A 94 -7.03 8.51 2.38
C ALA A 94 -6.50 9.91 2.73
N PHE A 95 -7.38 10.92 2.71
CA PHE A 95 -7.06 12.30 3.08
C PHE A 95 -6.54 12.42 4.52
N LEU A 96 -7.24 11.79 5.48
CA LEU A 96 -6.86 11.81 6.89
C LEU A 96 -5.59 10.99 7.16
N THR A 97 -5.38 9.90 6.41
CA THR A 97 -4.23 9.01 6.55
C THR A 97 -2.95 9.58 5.95
N GLY A 98 -3.07 10.53 5.00
CA GLY A 98 -1.94 11.19 4.34
C GLY A 98 -1.01 11.98 5.27
N ARG A 99 -1.40 12.22 6.53
CA ARG A 99 -0.53 12.88 7.50
C ARG A 99 0.72 12.01 7.78
N PRO A 100 1.94 12.52 7.54
CA PRO A 100 3.14 11.82 7.96
C PRO A 100 3.16 11.73 9.49
N ARG A 101 3.22 10.51 10.02
CA ARG A 101 3.42 10.25 11.46
C ARG A 101 4.91 10.18 11.75
N SER A 102 5.66 11.18 11.31
CA SER A 102 7.08 11.30 11.59
C SER A 102 7.31 12.13 12.85
N PRO A 103 8.48 11.99 13.50
CA PRO A 103 8.94 12.94 14.49
C PRO A 103 8.92 14.37 13.92
N PRO A 104 8.66 15.41 14.73
CA PRO A 104 8.54 16.80 14.28
C PRO A 104 9.85 17.39 13.71
N LEU A 105 10.93 16.62 13.68
CA LEU A 105 12.27 17.05 13.25
C LEU A 105 12.61 16.68 11.80
N LEU A 106 11.74 15.95 11.07
CA LEU A 106 12.03 15.56 9.69
C LEU A 106 11.85 16.74 8.72
N SER A 107 12.86 16.95 7.86
CA SER A 107 12.83 17.94 6.79
C SER A 107 11.65 17.66 5.83
N PRO A 108 10.76 18.62 5.55
CA PRO A 108 9.65 18.41 4.60
C PRO A 108 10.09 17.98 3.19
N SER A 109 11.36 18.23 2.83
CA SER A 109 12.00 17.83 1.58
C SER A 109 12.07 16.32 1.34
N ILE A 110 12.05 15.49 2.39
CA ILE A 110 12.15 14.03 2.24
C ILE A 110 10.82 13.39 1.82
N ILE A 111 9.69 14.08 2.04
CA ILE A 111 8.34 13.53 1.82
C ILE A 111 8.12 13.12 0.35
N PRO A 112 8.43 13.96 -0.66
CA PRO A 112 8.31 13.57 -2.07
C PRO A 112 9.25 12.40 -2.44
N THR A 113 10.47 12.38 -1.90
CA THR A 113 11.44 11.30 -2.15
C THR A 113 10.94 9.97 -1.59
N ALA A 114 10.43 9.96 -0.36
CA ALA A 114 9.82 8.78 0.25
C ALA A 114 8.58 8.31 -0.54
N PHE A 115 7.75 9.25 -1.02
CA PHE A 115 6.57 8.93 -1.82
C PHE A 115 6.95 8.26 -3.14
N LEU A 116 7.89 8.84 -3.89
CA LEU A 116 8.36 8.31 -5.16
C LEU A 116 9.03 6.94 -4.98
N GLY A 117 9.91 6.80 -3.97
CA GLY A 117 10.53 5.52 -3.66
C GLY A 117 9.50 4.44 -3.32
N THR A 118 8.48 4.78 -2.54
CA THR A 118 7.38 3.86 -2.20
C THR A 118 6.57 3.47 -3.43
N ALA A 119 6.25 4.43 -4.31
CA ALA A 119 5.55 4.15 -5.56
C ALA A 119 6.34 3.22 -6.48
N THR A 120 7.67 3.39 -6.56
CA THR A 120 8.54 2.49 -7.31
C THR A 120 8.55 1.09 -6.70
N ILE A 121 8.76 0.97 -5.39
CA ILE A 121 8.73 -0.32 -4.68
C ILE A 121 7.39 -1.02 -4.92
N PHE A 122 6.29 -0.34 -4.60
CA PHE A 122 4.94 -0.88 -4.75
C PHE A 122 4.67 -1.34 -6.18
N ALA A 123 5.02 -0.52 -7.19
CA ALA A 123 4.84 -0.88 -8.59
C ALA A 123 5.66 -2.12 -8.96
N CYS A 124 6.93 -2.21 -8.56
CA CYS A 124 7.78 -3.37 -8.84
C CYS A 124 7.23 -4.66 -8.23
N PHE A 125 6.88 -4.64 -6.94
CA PHE A 125 6.36 -5.83 -6.25
C PHE A 125 4.96 -6.19 -6.75
N SER A 126 4.07 -5.22 -6.93
CA SER A 126 2.73 -5.48 -7.42
C SER A 126 2.74 -6.02 -8.87
N LEU A 127 3.58 -5.48 -9.75
CA LEU A 127 3.80 -6.06 -11.09
C LEU A 127 4.36 -7.48 -11.00
N SER A 128 5.35 -7.73 -10.14
CA SER A 128 5.89 -9.08 -9.94
C SER A 128 4.79 -10.08 -9.55
N ALA A 129 3.88 -9.69 -8.67
CA ALA A 129 2.70 -10.47 -8.34
C ALA A 129 1.75 -10.66 -9.54
N LEU A 130 1.46 -9.63 -10.33
CA LEU A 130 0.59 -9.76 -11.51
C LEU A 130 1.14 -10.72 -12.59
N TYR A 131 2.46 -10.86 -12.71
CA TYR A 131 3.08 -11.80 -13.65
C TYR A 131 3.27 -13.21 -13.09
N ALA A 132 3.30 -13.35 -11.76
CA ALA A 132 3.52 -14.63 -11.13
C ALA A 132 2.31 -15.56 -11.33
N ARG A 133 2.57 -16.88 -11.27
CA ARG A 133 1.51 -17.87 -11.35
C ARG A 133 0.49 -17.64 -10.23
N ARG A 134 -0.80 -17.72 -10.58
CA ARG A 134 -1.92 -17.60 -9.62
C ARG A 134 -1.68 -18.48 -8.38
N ARG A 135 -1.94 -17.92 -7.20
CA ARG A 135 -1.75 -18.51 -5.86
C ARG A 135 -0.30 -18.72 -5.42
N SER A 136 0.69 -18.33 -6.23
CA SER A 136 2.09 -18.47 -5.84
C SER A 136 2.38 -17.73 -4.54
N PHE A 137 2.13 -16.42 -4.43
CA PHE A 137 2.48 -15.70 -3.19
C PHE A 137 1.53 -15.93 -2.00
N LEU A 138 0.40 -16.64 -2.18
CA LEU A 138 -0.56 -16.87 -1.09
C LEU A 138 0.00 -17.76 0.04
N TYR A 139 0.98 -18.63 -0.24
CA TYR A 139 1.64 -19.40 0.83
C TYR A 139 2.41 -18.51 1.80
N LEU A 140 2.78 -17.30 1.38
CA LEU A 140 3.59 -16.38 2.17
C LEU A 140 2.77 -15.74 3.31
N GLY A 141 1.44 -15.75 3.24
CA GLY A 141 0.57 -15.06 4.21
C GLY A 141 0.86 -15.46 5.66
N GLY A 142 1.02 -16.76 5.95
CA GLY A 142 1.36 -17.24 7.29
C GLY A 142 2.72 -16.74 7.79
N PHE A 143 3.72 -16.69 6.89
CA PHE A 143 5.04 -16.17 7.20
C PHE A 143 5.02 -14.66 7.45
N LEU A 144 4.34 -13.88 6.60
CA LEU A 144 4.25 -12.42 6.74
C LEU A 144 3.51 -12.02 8.01
N LEU A 145 2.37 -12.66 8.31
CA LEU A 145 1.62 -12.41 9.55
C LEU A 145 2.42 -12.77 10.81
N SER A 146 3.19 -13.87 10.75
CA SER A 146 4.09 -14.24 11.85
C SER A 146 5.19 -13.18 12.03
N GLY A 147 5.78 -12.70 10.93
CA GLY A 147 6.77 -11.63 10.94
C GLY A 147 6.22 -10.33 11.53
N LEU A 148 5.01 -9.92 11.11
CA LEU A 148 4.33 -8.75 11.65
C LEU A 148 4.08 -8.87 13.16
N THR A 149 3.68 -10.05 13.62
CA THR A 149 3.47 -10.34 15.06
C THR A 149 4.78 -10.24 15.83
N LEU A 150 5.88 -10.78 15.30
CA LEU A 150 7.22 -10.66 15.90
C LEU A 150 7.69 -9.21 15.97
N MET A 151 7.45 -8.41 14.93
CA MET A 151 7.77 -6.98 14.94
C MET A 151 6.96 -6.21 15.98
N LEU A 152 5.69 -6.56 16.16
CA LEU A 152 4.83 -5.96 17.18
C LEU A 152 5.37 -6.27 18.58
N LEU A 153 5.72 -7.53 18.85
CA LEU A 153 6.36 -7.93 20.11
C LEU A 153 7.71 -7.22 20.31
N SER A 154 8.54 -7.16 19.27
CA SER A 154 9.81 -6.44 19.27
C SER A 154 9.62 -4.96 19.59
N SER A 155 8.57 -4.33 19.06
CA SER A 155 8.24 -2.93 19.35
C SER A 155 7.83 -2.72 20.81
N VAL A 156 7.09 -3.65 21.41
CA VAL A 156 6.73 -3.64 22.84
C VAL A 156 7.98 -3.77 23.70
N VAL A 157 8.87 -4.73 23.39
CA VAL A 157 10.15 -4.91 24.10
C VAL A 157 11.00 -3.64 23.99
N ASN A 158 11.08 -3.06 22.79
CA ASN A 158 11.85 -1.85 22.55
C ASN A 158 11.28 -0.61 23.26
N ALA A 159 9.98 -0.58 23.59
CA ALA A 159 9.41 0.50 24.40
C ALA A 159 10.00 0.54 25.82
N PHE A 160 10.39 -0.61 26.38
CA PHE A 160 11.05 -0.70 27.68
C PHE A 160 12.58 -0.55 27.58
N MET A 161 13.20 -1.18 26.58
CA MET A 161 14.66 -1.17 26.40
C MET A 161 15.20 0.12 25.78
N ARG A 162 14.40 0.82 24.97
CA ARG A 162 14.77 2.02 24.21
C ARG A 162 16.05 1.86 23.38
N SER A 163 16.20 0.69 22.74
CA SER A 163 17.37 0.37 21.92
C SER A 163 17.22 0.93 20.50
N THR A 164 18.17 1.77 20.09
CA THR A 164 18.25 2.28 18.71
C THR A 164 18.45 1.14 17.71
N TRP A 165 19.23 0.12 18.06
CA TRP A 165 19.49 -1.00 17.17
C TRP A 165 18.22 -1.81 16.87
N LEU A 166 17.42 -2.13 17.91
CA LEU A 166 16.13 -2.83 17.73
C LEU A 166 15.14 -1.99 16.92
N PHE A 167 15.12 -0.67 17.14
CA PHE A 167 14.28 0.24 16.37
C PHE A 167 14.64 0.22 14.88
N THR A 168 15.92 0.40 14.55
CA THR A 168 16.39 0.40 13.16
C THR A 168 16.18 -0.96 12.50
N ALA A 169 16.44 -2.07 13.21
CA ALA A 169 16.19 -3.42 12.71
C ALA A 169 14.70 -3.63 12.38
N ASN A 170 13.79 -3.19 13.26
CA ASN A 170 12.35 -3.25 13.01
C ASN A 170 11.94 -2.43 11.78
N LEU A 171 12.56 -1.28 11.52
CA LEU A 171 12.23 -0.47 10.34
C LEU A 171 12.58 -1.16 9.02
N TYR A 172 13.79 -1.71 8.91
CA TYR A 172 14.20 -2.42 7.69
C TYR A 172 13.46 -3.74 7.51
N LEU A 173 13.23 -4.49 8.59
CA LEU A 173 12.44 -5.72 8.54
C LEU A 173 10.98 -5.44 8.18
N GLY A 174 10.42 -4.36 8.72
CA GLY A 174 9.10 -3.88 8.37
C GLY A 174 8.97 -3.58 6.89
N LEU A 175 9.92 -2.81 6.34
CA LEU A 175 9.94 -2.50 4.91
C LEU A 175 9.93 -3.77 4.06
N MET A 176 10.75 -4.75 4.42
CA MET A 176 10.81 -6.03 3.71
C MET A 176 9.51 -6.83 3.82
N ILE A 177 8.88 -6.87 5.00
CA ILE A 177 7.62 -7.58 5.23
C ILE A 177 6.47 -6.88 4.50
N MET A 178 6.40 -5.56 4.50
CA MET A 178 5.39 -4.78 3.77
C MET A 178 5.53 -4.97 2.25
N CYS A 179 6.76 -5.02 1.71
CA CYS A 179 6.98 -5.42 0.31
C CYS A 179 6.42 -6.84 0.04
N GLY A 180 6.56 -7.75 1.00
CA GLY A 180 5.97 -9.09 0.94
C GLY A 180 4.43 -9.07 0.96
N PHE A 181 3.81 -8.20 1.76
CA PHE A 181 2.36 -8.03 1.78
C PHE A 181 1.84 -7.51 0.44
N VAL A 182 2.53 -6.58 -0.23
CA VAL A 182 2.14 -6.15 -1.59
C VAL A 182 2.06 -7.34 -2.56
N LEU A 183 3.00 -8.29 -2.49
CA LEU A 183 2.95 -9.51 -3.31
C LEU A 183 1.74 -10.38 -2.97
N PHE A 184 1.55 -10.60 -1.66
CA PHE A 184 0.49 -11.44 -1.12
C PHE A 184 -0.90 -10.86 -1.44
N ASP A 185 -1.13 -9.59 -1.14
CA ASP A 185 -2.43 -8.92 -1.30
C ASP A 185 -2.77 -8.72 -2.77
N THR A 186 -1.81 -8.42 -3.64
CA THR A 186 -2.05 -8.40 -5.09
C THR A 186 -2.53 -9.78 -5.58
N GLN A 187 -1.90 -10.88 -5.14
CA GLN A 187 -2.34 -12.25 -5.48
C GLN A 187 -3.68 -12.61 -4.83
N LEU A 188 -3.94 -12.14 -3.61
CA LEU A 188 -5.18 -12.38 -2.90
C LEU A 188 -6.36 -11.70 -3.60
N ILE A 189 -6.17 -10.47 -4.09
CA ILE A 189 -7.17 -9.74 -4.88
C ILE A 189 -7.50 -10.50 -6.17
N ILE A 190 -6.48 -11.01 -6.88
CA ILE A 190 -6.69 -11.86 -8.07
C ILE A 190 -7.54 -13.09 -7.69
N GLU A 191 -7.16 -13.79 -6.62
CA GLU A 191 -7.85 -15.01 -6.20
C GLU A 191 -9.31 -14.76 -5.78
N LYS A 192 -9.56 -13.69 -5.02
CA LYS A 192 -10.90 -13.26 -4.60
C LYS A 192 -11.76 -12.90 -5.82
N ALA A 193 -11.23 -12.11 -6.75
CA ALA A 193 -11.94 -11.70 -7.96
C ALA A 193 -12.28 -12.88 -8.87
N GLU A 194 -11.36 -13.84 -9.03
CA GLU A 194 -11.60 -15.09 -9.75
C GLU A 194 -12.63 -15.99 -9.05
N SER A 195 -12.76 -15.87 -7.73
CA SER A 195 -13.76 -16.59 -6.92
C SER A 195 -15.12 -15.87 -6.86
N GLY A 196 -15.25 -14.72 -7.52
CA GLY A 196 -16.50 -13.95 -7.64
C GLY A 196 -16.61 -12.74 -6.70
N ASP A 197 -15.67 -12.54 -5.78
CA ASP A 197 -15.62 -11.35 -4.92
C ASP A 197 -15.03 -10.16 -5.68
N LYS A 198 -15.90 -9.23 -6.10
CA LYS A 198 -15.55 -8.06 -6.91
C LYS A 198 -15.69 -6.74 -6.16
N ASP A 199 -15.48 -6.74 -4.84
CA ASP A 199 -15.44 -5.51 -4.05
C ASP A 199 -14.13 -4.73 -4.25
N TYR A 200 -14.05 -4.01 -5.36
CA TYR A 200 -12.82 -3.30 -5.74
C TYR A 200 -12.46 -2.17 -4.76
N ILE A 201 -13.43 -1.66 -4.01
CA ILE A 201 -13.21 -0.62 -2.99
C ILE A 201 -12.48 -1.24 -1.80
N TRP A 202 -12.91 -2.42 -1.35
CA TRP A 202 -12.23 -3.11 -0.26
C TRP A 202 -10.83 -3.59 -0.67
N HIS A 203 -10.71 -4.15 -1.87
CA HIS A 203 -9.40 -4.54 -2.43
C HIS A 203 -8.46 -3.33 -2.60
N CYS A 204 -8.99 -2.14 -2.89
CA CYS A 204 -8.23 -0.89 -2.91
C CYS A 204 -7.75 -0.48 -1.51
N VAL A 205 -8.55 -0.71 -0.47
CA VAL A 205 -8.15 -0.45 0.92
C VAL A 205 -6.93 -1.28 1.29
N ASP A 206 -6.95 -2.58 0.99
CA ASP A 206 -5.84 -3.50 1.26
C ASP A 206 -4.52 -2.95 0.66
N LEU A 207 -4.52 -2.65 -0.64
CA LEU A 207 -3.35 -2.08 -1.34
C LEU A 207 -2.93 -0.69 -0.83
N PHE A 208 -3.90 0.14 -0.44
CA PHE A 208 -3.61 1.47 0.10
C PHE A 208 -2.94 1.40 1.48
N LEU A 209 -3.35 0.46 2.33
CA LEU A 209 -2.71 0.25 3.64
C LEU A 209 -1.28 -0.25 3.49
N ASP A 210 -1.02 -1.18 2.57
CA ASP A 210 0.33 -1.63 2.24
C ASP A 210 1.22 -0.47 1.81
N PHE A 211 0.74 0.35 0.87
CA PHE A 211 1.49 1.52 0.41
C PHE A 211 1.80 2.48 1.57
N VAL A 212 0.80 2.81 2.39
CA VAL A 212 0.99 3.74 3.51
C VAL A 212 2.01 3.21 4.52
N ASN A 213 2.06 1.90 4.75
CA ASN A 213 3.05 1.29 5.65
C ASN A 213 4.47 1.37 5.07
N ILE A 214 4.66 1.01 3.80
CA ILE A 214 5.95 1.17 3.10
C ILE A 214 6.38 2.64 3.13
N PHE A 215 5.46 3.56 2.85
CA PHE A 215 5.73 5.00 2.87
C PHE A 215 6.22 5.47 4.24
N ARG A 216 5.57 5.04 5.32
CA ARG A 216 5.98 5.40 6.69
C ARG A 216 7.36 4.87 7.04
N GLU A 217 7.65 3.62 6.69
CA GLU A 217 8.95 3.00 6.96
C GLU A 217 10.06 3.69 6.16
N LEU A 218 9.83 3.92 4.87
CA LEU A 218 10.80 4.61 4.02
C LEU A 218 11.03 6.06 4.46
N LEU A 219 9.96 6.76 4.86
CA LEU A 219 10.05 8.11 5.40
C LEU A 219 10.90 8.15 6.67
N MET A 220 10.72 7.19 7.58
CA MET A 220 11.52 7.08 8.80
C MET A 220 12.98 6.73 8.50
N ILE A 221 13.24 5.82 7.56
CA ILE A 221 14.60 5.46 7.15
C ILE A 221 15.33 6.67 6.57
N LEU A 222 14.71 7.40 5.62
CA LEU A 222 15.30 8.61 5.04
C LEU A 222 15.52 9.69 6.10
N GLY A 223 14.57 9.83 7.03
CA GLY A 223 14.67 10.77 8.13
C GLY A 223 15.77 10.47 9.16
N MET A 224 16.25 9.23 9.23
CA MET A 224 17.40 8.86 10.08
C MET A 224 18.75 9.09 9.41
N THR A 225 18.77 9.24 8.09
CA THR A 225 19.99 9.42 7.29
C THR A 225 20.33 10.88 7.01
N GLU A 226 19.40 11.81 7.28
CA GLU A 226 19.68 13.26 7.32
C GLU A 226 20.27 13.67 8.68
#